data_AF-A0A7C2NXJ1-F1
#
_entry.id   AF-A0A7C2NXJ1-F1
#
_cell.length_a   1.000
_cell.length_b   1.000
_cell.length_c   1.000
_cell.angle_alpha   90.00
_cell.angle_beta   90.00
_cell.angle_gamma   90.00
#
_symmetry.space_group_name_H-M   'P 1'
#
loop_
_entity.id
_entity.type
_entity.pdbx_description
1 polymer ?
#
loop_
_entity_poly.entity_id
_entity_poly.type
_entity_poly.pdbx_seq_one_letter_code
_entity_poly.pdbx_strand_id
1 'polypeptide(L)'
;MESVGKPCLGVMAGPNGAGKSTLSEALVVRGLGIKTFLNADVIARGLSAFQPEEVAWQASQVMLQQMRKLAASRRSFAFETTLSGRTLAPWFKELREAGYAVCLFYVWLSHPDLAVARVAAGRLPGGIVFQSMIFDGDTTAVSKT
;
A
#
# COMPACT_ATOMS: atom_id res chain seq x y z
N MET A 1 6.03 6.59 -30.95
CA MET A 1 5.46 5.65 -29.97
C MET A 1 6.11 5.97 -28.64
N GLU A 2 5.40 6.66 -27.74
CA GLU A 2 5.87 6.82 -26.36
C GLU A 2 6.04 5.43 -25.75
N SER A 3 7.21 5.17 -25.15
CA SER A 3 7.39 3.97 -24.36
C SER A 3 6.35 4.01 -23.24
N VAL A 4 5.39 3.08 -23.28
CA VAL A 4 4.52 2.87 -22.13
C VAL A 4 5.43 2.47 -20.99
N GLY A 5 5.63 3.37 -20.03
CA GLY A 5 6.49 3.14 -18.88
C GLY A 5 6.13 1.83 -18.19
N LYS A 6 7.15 1.16 -17.65
CA LYS A 6 6.99 -0.12 -16.92
C LYS A 6 5.85 -0.01 -15.91
N PRO A 7 4.88 -0.95 -15.87
CA PRO A 7 3.78 -0.87 -14.91
C PRO A 7 4.33 -0.96 -13.48
N CYS A 8 3.74 -0.19 -12.57
CA CYS A 8 4.26 -0.03 -11.21
C CYS A 8 3.23 -0.48 -10.17
N LEU A 9 3.69 -1.27 -9.20
CA LEU A 9 2.97 -1.62 -7.99
C LEU A 9 3.48 -0.77 -6.82
N GLY A 10 2.66 0.11 -6.27
CA GLY A 10 2.93 0.81 -5.02
C GLY A 10 2.37 0.06 -3.81
N VAL A 11 3.19 -0.14 -2.77
CA VAL A 11 2.76 -0.82 -1.54
C VAL A 11 2.98 0.11 -0.37
N MET A 12 1.90 0.56 0.25
CA MET A 12 1.94 1.35 1.50
C MET A 12 1.76 0.40 2.69
N ALA A 13 2.87 0.07 3.35
CA ALA A 13 2.94 -0.90 4.43
C ALA A 13 3.20 -0.25 5.80
N GLY A 14 2.81 -0.93 6.87
CA GLY A 14 3.07 -0.51 8.25
C GLY A 14 1.85 -0.61 9.18
N PRO A 15 2.02 -0.45 10.50
CA PRO A 15 0.96 -0.64 11.48
C PRO A 15 -0.20 0.36 11.32
N ASN A 16 -1.37 0.01 11.86
CA ASN A 16 -2.51 0.93 11.94
C ASN A 16 -2.12 2.17 12.74
N GLY A 17 -2.58 3.34 12.32
CA GLY A 17 -2.20 4.61 12.95
C GLY A 17 -0.80 5.13 12.59
N ALA A 18 -0.01 4.44 11.76
CA ALA A 18 1.32 4.92 11.35
C ALA A 18 1.30 6.16 10.42
N GLY A 19 0.13 6.53 9.87
CA GLY A 19 0.01 7.65 8.93
C GLY A 19 0.12 7.28 7.45
N LYS A 20 0.00 5.98 7.11
CA LYS A 20 0.04 5.48 5.72
C LYS A 20 -0.92 6.20 4.79
N SER A 21 -2.18 6.34 5.19
CA SER A 21 -3.19 7.02 4.37
C SER A 21 -2.97 8.53 4.27
N THR A 22 -2.23 9.14 5.22
CA THR A 22 -1.83 10.55 5.12
C THR A 22 -0.70 10.74 4.11
N LEU A 23 0.24 9.81 4.05
CA LEU A 23 1.38 9.87 3.13
C LEU A 23 1.08 9.32 1.73
N SER A 24 0.02 8.54 1.55
CA SER A 24 -0.28 7.89 0.28
C SER A 24 -0.48 8.89 -0.86
N GLU A 25 -1.13 10.04 -0.62
CA GLU A 25 -1.28 11.07 -1.67
C GLU A 25 0.09 11.60 -2.14
N ALA A 26 0.97 11.94 -1.20
CA ALA A 26 2.28 12.49 -1.52
C ALA A 26 3.19 11.44 -2.19
N LEU A 27 3.26 10.23 -1.64
CA LEU A 27 4.21 9.21 -2.09
C LEU A 27 3.70 8.45 -3.32
N VAL A 28 2.41 8.12 -3.37
CA VAL A 28 1.84 7.28 -4.43
C VAL A 28 1.30 8.13 -5.57
N VAL A 29 0.42 9.08 -5.28
CA VAL A 29 -0.22 9.88 -6.33
C VAL A 29 0.77 10.85 -6.95
N ARG A 30 1.44 11.65 -6.12
CA ARG A 30 2.41 12.66 -6.61
C ARG A 30 3.78 12.05 -6.90
N GLY A 31 4.26 11.16 -6.03
CA GLY A 31 5.59 10.54 -6.17
C GLY A 31 5.69 9.50 -7.28
N LEU A 32 4.72 8.56 -7.35
CA LEU A 32 4.71 7.51 -8.37
C LEU A 32 3.78 7.79 -9.57
N GLY A 33 2.96 8.84 -9.53
CA GLY A 33 1.96 9.11 -10.56
C GLY A 33 0.79 8.11 -10.57
N ILE A 34 0.64 7.29 -9.53
CA ILE A 34 -0.37 6.22 -9.47
C ILE A 34 -1.66 6.78 -8.88
N LYS A 35 -2.71 6.83 -9.69
CA LYS A 35 -4.05 7.30 -9.26
C LYS A 35 -4.92 6.22 -8.64
N THR A 36 -4.70 4.95 -9.00
CA THR A 36 -5.48 3.82 -8.50
C THR A 36 -4.88 3.35 -7.17
N PHE A 37 -5.54 3.67 -6.06
CA PHE A 37 -5.14 3.26 -4.72
C PHE A 37 -6.23 2.42 -4.04
N LEU A 38 -5.88 1.22 -3.58
CA LEU A 38 -6.81 0.28 -2.95
C LEU A 38 -6.54 0.18 -1.44
N ASN A 39 -7.60 0.25 -0.63
CA ASN A 39 -7.52 0.10 0.82
C ASN A 39 -8.71 -0.73 1.31
N ALA A 40 -8.43 -1.83 2.01
CA ALA A 40 -9.45 -2.76 2.48
C ALA A 40 -10.45 -2.12 3.45
N ASP A 41 -10.01 -1.20 4.32
CA ASP A 41 -10.89 -0.49 5.26
C ASP A 41 -11.85 0.46 4.54
N VAL A 42 -11.38 1.11 3.47
CA VAL A 42 -12.22 1.97 2.62
C VAL A 42 -13.27 1.12 1.89
N ILE A 43 -12.87 -0.04 1.37
CA ILE A 43 -13.78 -0.97 0.71
C ILE A 43 -14.80 -1.51 1.73
N ALA A 44 -14.37 -1.89 2.93
CA ALA A 44 -15.26 -2.38 3.99
C ALA A 44 -16.32 -1.35 4.37
N ARG A 45 -15.95 -0.08 4.54
CA ARG A 45 -16.91 1.02 4.79
C ARG A 45 -17.87 1.24 3.62
N GLY A 46 -17.42 1.00 2.38
CA GLY A 46 -18.29 1.04 1.20
C GLY A 46 -19.29 -0.12 1.13
N LEU A 47 -18.93 -1.28 1.68
CA LEU A 47 -19.81 -2.45 1.76
C LEU A 47 -20.80 -2.36 2.94
N SER A 48 -20.34 -1.88 4.10
CA SER A 48 -21.15 -1.69 5.30
C SER A 48 -20.74 -0.39 6.00
N ALA A 49 -21.61 0.62 5.94
CA ALA A 49 -21.32 1.94 6.50
C ALA A 49 -21.26 1.94 8.04
N PHE A 50 -22.03 1.07 8.69
CA PHE A 50 -22.18 1.05 10.15
C PHE A 50 -21.50 -0.15 10.83
N GLN A 51 -21.16 -1.20 10.08
CA GLN A 51 -20.51 -2.41 10.60
C GLN A 51 -19.40 -2.90 9.64
N PRO A 52 -18.37 -2.08 9.35
CA PRO A 52 -17.30 -2.43 8.40
C PRO A 52 -16.46 -3.63 8.87
N GLU A 53 -16.33 -3.85 10.18
CA GLU A 53 -15.60 -4.97 10.76
C GLU A 53 -16.19 -6.34 10.39
N GLU A 54 -17.52 -6.45 10.29
CA GLU A 54 -18.19 -7.69 9.92
C GLU A 54 -17.93 -8.10 8.46
N VAL A 55 -17.60 -7.11 7.60
CA VAL A 55 -17.33 -7.31 6.18
C VAL A 55 -15.84 -7.21 5.83
N ALA A 56 -14.95 -7.14 6.82
CA ALA A 56 -13.51 -6.94 6.61
C ALA A 56 -12.86 -8.05 5.74
N TRP A 57 -13.27 -9.31 5.95
CA TRP A 57 -12.81 -10.43 5.13
C TRP A 57 -13.29 -10.31 3.68
N GLN A 58 -14.57 -9.98 3.47
CA GLN A 58 -15.15 -9.80 2.14
C GLN A 58 -14.47 -8.64 1.39
N ALA A 59 -14.25 -7.51 2.08
CA ALA A 59 -13.53 -6.36 1.55
C ALA A 59 -12.10 -6.72 1.11
N SER A 60 -11.41 -7.55 1.90
CA SER A 60 -10.08 -8.06 1.56
C SER A 60 -10.10 -8.92 0.29
N GLN A 61 -11.12 -9.79 0.12
CA GLN A 61 -11.29 -10.58 -1.10
C GLN A 61 -11.55 -9.70 -2.32
N VAL A 62 -12.44 -8.71 -2.19
CA VAL A 62 -12.72 -7.72 -3.24
C VAL A 62 -11.44 -6.99 -3.64
N MET A 63 -10.64 -6.53 -2.66
CA MET A 63 -9.36 -5.87 -2.92
C MET A 63 -8.41 -6.77 -3.71
N LEU A 64 -8.22 -8.02 -3.27
CA LEU A 64 -7.34 -8.98 -3.96
C LEU A 64 -7.79 -9.25 -5.40
N GLN A 65 -9.09 -9.40 -5.65
CA GLN A 65 -9.63 -9.59 -6.99
C GLN A 65 -9.35 -8.38 -7.89
N GLN A 66 -9.55 -7.15 -7.38
CA GLN A 66 -9.25 -5.93 -8.15
C GLN A 66 -7.76 -5.80 -8.44
N MET A 67 -6.90 -6.10 -7.46
CA MET A 67 -5.45 -6.12 -7.63
C MET A 67 -5.02 -7.09 -8.74
N ARG A 68 -5.58 -8.31 -8.76
CA ARG A 68 -5.32 -9.31 -9.82
C ARG A 68 -5.82 -8.84 -11.18
N LYS A 69 -6.99 -8.20 -11.26
CA LYS A 69 -7.54 -7.63 -12.50
C LYS A 69 -6.66 -6.53 -13.07
N LEU A 70 -6.22 -5.59 -12.23
CA LEU A 70 -5.32 -4.51 -12.61
C LEU A 70 -3.96 -5.06 -13.07
N ALA A 71 -3.43 -6.04 -12.33
CA ALA A 71 -2.19 -6.71 -12.67
C ALA A 71 -2.24 -7.37 -14.06
N ALA A 72 -3.30 -8.15 -14.34
CA ALA A 72 -3.53 -8.81 -15.62
C ALA A 72 -3.67 -7.81 -16.78
N SER A 73 -4.21 -6.62 -16.52
CA SER A 73 -4.34 -5.54 -17.51
C SER A 73 -3.09 -4.67 -17.63
N ARG A 74 -1.96 -5.06 -17.02
CA ARG A 74 -0.70 -4.29 -16.99
C ARG A 74 -0.86 -2.83 -16.52
N ARG A 75 -1.79 -2.58 -15.58
CA ARG A 75 -2.05 -1.25 -15.05
C ARG A 75 -1.20 -0.99 -13.81
N SER A 76 -0.68 0.23 -13.67
CA SER A 76 -0.08 0.67 -12.40
C SER A 76 -1.17 0.89 -11.36
N PHE A 77 -0.94 0.39 -10.15
CA PHE A 77 -1.84 0.56 -9.01
C PHE A 77 -1.05 0.48 -7.71
N ALA A 78 -1.69 0.93 -6.64
CA ALA A 78 -1.11 0.87 -5.32
C ALA A 78 -2.14 0.43 -4.30
N PHE A 79 -1.68 -0.04 -3.15
CA PHE A 79 -2.57 -0.45 -2.08
C PHE A 79 -1.96 -0.29 -0.69
N GLU A 80 -2.83 -0.23 0.32
CA GLU A 80 -2.45 -0.19 1.73
C GLU A 80 -2.51 -1.59 2.35
N THR A 81 -1.54 -1.92 3.20
CA THR A 81 -1.53 -3.15 3.99
C THR A 81 -0.77 -2.97 5.30
N THR A 82 -1.04 -3.81 6.29
CA THR A 82 -0.23 -3.90 7.51
C THR A 82 0.97 -4.84 7.35
N LEU A 83 1.05 -5.60 6.24
CA LEU A 83 1.99 -6.72 6.05
C LEU A 83 2.01 -7.70 7.23
N SER A 84 0.87 -7.90 7.91
CA SER A 84 0.77 -8.84 9.04
C SER A 84 0.90 -10.32 8.63
N GLY A 85 0.88 -10.63 7.34
CA GLY A 85 1.02 -11.98 6.79
C GLY A 85 2.05 -12.06 5.67
N ARG A 86 2.50 -13.28 5.35
CA ARG A 86 3.52 -13.56 4.31
C ARG A 86 2.95 -13.85 2.92
N THR A 87 1.64 -13.78 2.75
CA THR A 87 0.92 -14.28 1.57
C THR A 87 1.14 -13.47 0.29
N LEU A 88 1.56 -12.20 0.39
CA LEU A 88 1.77 -11.34 -0.77
C LEU A 88 3.18 -11.45 -1.38
N ALA A 89 4.16 -11.95 -0.62
CA ALA A 89 5.56 -11.98 -1.07
C ALA A 89 5.78 -12.85 -2.33
N PRO A 90 5.20 -14.06 -2.45
CA PRO A 90 5.31 -14.83 -3.70
C PRO A 90 4.71 -14.09 -4.89
N TRP A 91 3.59 -13.39 -4.69
CA TRP A 91 2.94 -12.65 -5.75
C TRP A 91 3.72 -11.40 -6.19
N PHE A 92 4.40 -10.71 -5.28
CA PHE A 92 5.31 -9.61 -5.67
C PHE A 92 6.46 -10.11 -6.53
N LYS A 93 6.97 -11.31 -6.27
CA LYS A 93 7.99 -11.95 -7.11
C LYS A 93 7.44 -12.24 -8.51
N GLU A 94 6.26 -12.84 -8.61
CA GLU A 94 5.57 -13.08 -9.90
C GLU A 94 5.40 -11.79 -10.70
N LEU A 95 4.97 -10.69 -10.06
CA LEU A 95 4.79 -9.41 -10.74
C LEU A 95 6.12 -8.83 -11.24
N ARG A 96 7.19 -8.93 -10.45
CA ARG A 96 8.53 -8.50 -10.87
C ARG A 96 9.00 -9.26 -12.11
N GLU A 97 8.84 -10.59 -12.09
CA GLU A 97 9.18 -11.46 -13.22
C GLU A 97 8.31 -11.14 -14.46
N ALA A 98 7.07 -10.73 -14.26
CA ALA A 98 6.19 -10.19 -15.31
C ALA A 98 6.52 -8.74 -15.74
N GLY A 99 7.61 -8.17 -15.23
CA GLY A 99 8.09 -6.85 -15.59
C GLY A 99 7.34 -5.70 -14.91
N TYR A 100 6.87 -5.86 -13.67
CA TYR A 100 6.46 -4.73 -12.83
C TYR A 100 7.64 -4.12 -12.08
N ALA A 101 7.63 -2.80 -11.89
CA ALA A 101 8.38 -2.14 -10.84
C ALA A 101 7.57 -2.22 -9.54
N VAL A 102 8.17 -2.65 -8.44
CA VAL A 102 7.49 -2.75 -7.13
C VAL A 102 8.13 -1.76 -6.17
N CYS A 103 7.34 -0.80 -5.70
CA CYS A 103 7.77 0.24 -4.75
C CYS A 103 7.08 0.00 -3.40
N LEU A 104 7.84 -0.36 -2.38
CA LEU A 104 7.37 -0.57 -1.01
C LEU A 104 7.74 0.64 -0.14
N PHE A 105 6.74 1.27 0.46
CA PHE A 105 6.91 2.27 1.51
C PHE A 105 6.45 1.66 2.83
N TYR A 106 7.37 1.41 3.75
CA TYR A 106 7.04 1.00 5.10
C TYR A 106 7.01 2.24 6.00
N VAL A 107 5.85 2.54 6.59
CA VAL A 107 5.62 3.73 7.42
C VAL A 107 5.45 3.31 8.87
N TRP A 108 6.15 3.98 9.78
CA TRP A 108 6.04 3.75 11.22
C TRP A 108 6.20 5.06 12.00
N LEU A 109 5.96 4.98 13.30
CA LEU A 109 6.14 6.11 14.20
C LEU A 109 7.50 6.01 14.87
N SER A 110 8.13 7.15 15.11
CA SER A 110 9.41 7.22 15.82
C SER A 110 9.36 6.62 17.23
N HIS A 111 8.17 6.46 17.82
CA HIS A 111 7.96 5.79 19.11
C HIS A 111 6.69 4.92 19.07
N PRO A 112 6.71 3.67 19.60
CA PRO A 112 5.57 2.76 19.59
C PRO A 112 4.35 3.28 20.38
N ASP A 113 4.57 4.00 21.47
CA ASP A 113 3.47 4.57 22.30
C ASP A 113 2.60 5.57 21.52
N LEU A 114 3.17 6.20 20.49
CA LEU A 114 2.44 7.11 19.61
C LEU A 114 1.41 6.37 18.73
N ALA A 115 1.60 5.08 18.47
CA ALA A 115 0.70 4.31 17.63
C ALA A 115 -0.57 3.97 18.41
N VAL A 116 -0.41 3.54 19.66
CA VAL A 116 -1.51 3.30 20.60
C VAL A 116 -2.29 4.59 20.84
N ALA A 117 -1.59 5.70 21.10
CA ALA A 117 -2.22 7.00 21.27
C ALA A 117 -2.96 7.47 20.00
N ARG A 118 -2.43 7.20 18.80
CA ARG A 118 -3.10 7.56 17.52
C ARG A 118 -4.33 6.73 17.21
N VAL A 119 -4.30 5.43 17.47
CA VAL A 119 -5.48 4.56 17.30
C VAL A 119 -6.58 4.97 18.27
N ALA A 120 -6.23 5.33 19.51
CA ALA A 120 -7.20 5.78 20.52
C ALA A 120 -7.73 7.21 20.26
N ALA A 121 -6.89 8.14 19.80
CA ALA A 121 -7.24 9.57 19.70
C ALA A 121 -7.65 10.05 18.30
N GLY A 122 -7.60 9.21 17.26
CA GLY A 122 -8.10 9.54 15.92
C GLY A 122 -7.30 10.57 15.09
N ARG A 123 -6.42 11.40 15.68
CA ARG A 123 -5.32 12.16 15.04
C ARG A 123 -4.66 13.12 16.05
N LEU A 124 -3.38 12.93 16.33
CA LEU A 124 -2.52 13.96 16.94
C LEU A 124 -1.25 14.17 16.09
N PRO A 125 -0.67 15.38 16.05
CA PRO A 125 0.57 15.66 15.35
C PRO A 125 1.74 14.96 16.09
N GLY A 126 2.43 14.10 15.37
CA GLY A 126 3.59 13.34 15.84
C GLY A 126 4.39 12.89 14.64
N GLY A 127 5.72 12.96 14.72
CA GLY A 127 6.63 12.72 13.61
C GLY A 127 6.39 11.36 12.94
N ILE A 128 6.10 11.39 11.64
CA ILE A 128 5.96 10.19 10.81
C ILE A 128 7.32 9.91 10.19
N VAL A 129 7.82 8.67 10.35
CA VAL A 129 9.03 8.19 9.69
C VAL A 129 8.62 7.13 8.68
N PHE A 130 9.27 7.09 7.52
CA PHE A 130 9.06 6.02 6.55
C PHE A 130 10.37 5.61 5.91
N GLN A 131 10.45 4.34 5.51
CA GLN A 131 11.52 3.83 4.67
C GLN A 131 10.92 3.37 3.35
N SER A 132 11.61 3.73 2.27
CA SER A 132 11.25 3.31 0.92
C SER A 132 12.23 2.25 0.43
N MET A 133 11.70 1.23 -0.26
CA MET A 133 12.46 0.26 -1.03
C MET A 133 11.84 0.13 -2.41
N ILE A 134 12.64 0.35 -3.45
CA ILE A 134 12.22 0.20 -4.84
C ILE A 134 12.87 -1.08 -5.39
N PHE A 135 12.08 -1.93 -6.03
CA PHE A 135 12.52 -3.17 -6.66
C PHE A 135 12.16 -3.11 -8.15
N ASP A 136 13.15 -3.00 -9.03
CA ASP A 136 12.94 -2.86 -10.46
C ASP A 136 13.74 -3.87 -11.26
N GLY A 137 13.20 -5.07 -11.52
CA GLY A 137 13.77 -6.08 -12.43
C GLY A 137 15.14 -6.63 -11.99
N ASP A 138 16.16 -5.77 -11.96
CA ASP A 138 17.43 -5.94 -11.30
C ASP A 138 17.39 -5.50 -9.83
N THR A 139 18.07 -6.27 -9.01
CA THR A 139 17.94 -6.26 -7.56
C THR A 139 18.77 -5.11 -6.98
N THR A 140 18.17 -3.92 -6.81
CA THR A 140 18.77 -2.87 -5.97
C THR A 140 17.70 -2.13 -5.18
N ALA A 141 17.59 -2.46 -3.90
CA ALA A 141 16.79 -1.68 -2.96
C ALA A 141 17.50 -0.34 -2.72
N VAL A 142 17.01 0.72 -3.35
CA VAL A 142 17.46 2.08 -3.03
C VAL A 142 16.68 2.54 -1.79
N SER A 143 17.34 2.53 -0.63
CA SER A 143 16.81 3.16 0.59
C SER A 143 16.96 4.66 0.46
N LYS A 144 15.85 5.40 0.35
CA LYS A 144 15.84 6.84 0.61
C LYS A 144 15.27 7.09 1.99
N THR A 145 16.11 7.58 2.89
CA THR A 145 15.80 8.07 4.24
C THR A 145 15.34 9.52 4.17
#